data_AF-A0A7X7S867-F1
#
_entry.id   AF-A0A7X7S867-F1
#
_cell.length_a   1.000
_cell.length_b   1.000
_cell.length_c   1.000
_cell.angle_alpha   90.00
_cell.angle_beta   90.00
_cell.angle_gamma   90.00
#
_symmetry.space_group_name_H-M   'P 1'
#
loop_
_entity.id
_entity.type
_entity.pdbx_description
1 polymer ?
#
loop_
_entity_poly.entity_id
_entity_poly.type
_entity_poly.pdbx_seq_one_letter_code
_entity_poly.pdbx_strand_id
1 'polypeptide(L)'
;MMVPIANFFTNIYEKINNWMKGVFKVDEIVLEFYNKVIAPLPEIAKILGGIFLLLILVLGIFSFVKKFIKTSIIIGVIIVIVVVLFVLL
;
A
#
# COMPACT_ATOMS: atom_id res chain seq x y z
N MET A 1 -21.70 0.90 33.07
CA MET A 1 -21.93 1.85 31.96
C MET A 1 -20.71 1.92 31.02
N MET A 2 -20.28 0.81 30.41
CA MET A 2 -19.10 0.79 29.49
C MET A 2 -19.42 0.24 28.08
N VAL A 3 -20.67 -0.13 27.83
CA VAL A 3 -21.14 -0.71 26.55
C VAL A 3 -21.25 0.31 25.40
N PRO A 4 -21.60 1.61 25.61
CA PRO A 4 -21.82 2.54 24.49
C PRO A 4 -20.55 2.89 23.72
N ILE A 5 -19.43 3.07 24.42
CA ILE A 5 -18.14 3.41 23.80
C ILE A 5 -17.63 2.23 22.98
N ALA A 6 -17.70 1.00 23.51
CA ALA A 6 -17.28 -0.19 22.78
C ALA A 6 -18.07 -0.33 21.48
N ASN A 7 -19.40 -0.23 21.53
CA ASN A 7 -20.25 -0.31 20.35
C ASN A 7 -19.98 0.81 19.33
N PHE A 8 -19.61 2.02 19.77
CA PHE A 8 -19.23 3.11 18.87
C PHE A 8 -17.98 2.78 18.06
N PHE A 9 -16.93 2.26 18.72
CA PHE A 9 -15.70 1.86 18.04
C PHE A 9 -15.90 0.64 17.13
N THR A 10 -16.71 -0.35 17.54
CA THR A 10 -17.03 -1.51 16.70
C THR A 10 -17.77 -1.09 15.43
N ASN A 11 -18.74 -0.18 15.53
CA ASN A 11 -19.48 0.33 14.37
C ASN A 11 -18.59 1.12 13.39
N ILE A 12 -17.64 1.91 13.92
CA ILE A 12 -16.67 2.63 13.07
C ILE A 12 -15.75 1.63 12.37
N TYR A 13 -15.23 0.66 13.11
CA TYR A 13 -14.38 -0.39 12.57
C TYR A 13 -15.09 -1.19 11.48
N GLU A 14 -16.34 -1.59 11.69
CA GLU A 14 -17.12 -2.31 10.68
C GLU A 14 -17.38 -1.47 9.44
N LYS A 15 -17.71 -0.18 9.58
CA LYS A 15 -17.87 0.73 8.44
C LYS A 15 -16.58 0.87 7.64
N ILE A 16 -15.45 1.04 8.32
CA ILE A 16 -14.14 1.13 7.68
C ILE A 16 -13.79 -0.20 7.01
N ASN A 17 -14.02 -1.33 7.67
CA ASN A 17 -13.77 -2.67 7.13
C ASN A 17 -14.62 -2.97 5.89
N ASN A 18 -15.90 -2.62 5.91
CA ASN A 18 -16.80 -2.80 4.78
C ASN A 18 -16.47 -1.86 3.62
N TRP A 19 -16.09 -0.61 3.91
CA TRP A 19 -15.58 0.32 2.91
C TRP A 19 -14.28 -0.19 2.28
N MET A 20 -13.34 -0.66 3.10
CA MET A 20 -12.10 -1.29 2.62
C MET A 20 -12.39 -2.51 1.75
N LYS A 21 -13.31 -3.40 2.14
CA LYS A 21 -13.69 -4.54 1.28
C LYS A 21 -14.28 -4.12 -0.07
N GLY A 22 -14.98 -3.00 -0.14
CA GLY A 22 -15.48 -2.44 -1.39
C GLY A 22 -14.39 -1.80 -2.26
N VAL A 23 -13.43 -1.12 -1.64
CA VAL A 23 -12.33 -0.39 -2.31
C VAL A 23 -11.19 -1.33 -2.72
N PHE A 24 -10.85 -2.30 -1.87
CA PHE A 24 -9.81 -3.30 -2.10
C PHE A 24 -10.29 -4.50 -2.93
N LYS A 25 -11.29 -4.32 -3.81
CA LYS A 25 -11.61 -5.26 -4.90
C LYS A 25 -10.54 -5.27 -6.00
N VAL A 26 -9.30 -4.94 -5.65
CA VAL A 26 -8.16 -4.88 -6.56
C VAL A 26 -7.98 -6.23 -7.24
N ASP A 27 -8.16 -7.33 -6.52
CA ASP A 27 -8.05 -8.69 -7.08
C ASP A 27 -9.08 -8.93 -8.20
N GLU A 28 -10.34 -8.57 -7.97
CA GLU A 28 -11.44 -8.75 -8.95
C GLU A 28 -11.20 -7.89 -10.20
N ILE A 29 -10.81 -6.63 -10.00
CA ILE A 29 -10.53 -5.68 -11.09
C ILE A 29 -9.30 -6.11 -11.90
N VAL A 30 -8.24 -6.57 -11.24
CA VAL A 30 -7.00 -7.03 -11.89
C VAL A 30 -7.26 -8.31 -12.68
N LEU A 31 -8.04 -9.24 -12.13
CA LEU A 31 -8.47 -10.46 -12.85
C LEU A 31 -9.32 -10.12 -14.08
N GLU A 32 -10.29 -9.21 -13.94
CA GLU A 32 -11.13 -8.79 -15.06
C GLU A 32 -10.30 -8.10 -16.16
N PHE A 33 -9.36 -7.24 -15.77
CA PHE A 33 -8.42 -6.60 -16.70
C PHE A 33 -7.54 -7.61 -17.41
N TYR A 34 -6.96 -8.57 -16.69
CA TYR A 34 -6.16 -9.64 -17.27
C TYR A 34 -6.96 -10.41 -18.32
N ASN A 35 -8.17 -10.83 -17.98
CA ASN A 35 -9.02 -11.63 -18.85
C ASN A 35 -9.48 -10.85 -20.10
N LYS A 36 -9.77 -9.55 -19.99
CA LYS A 36 -10.23 -8.73 -21.12
C LYS A 36 -9.11 -8.23 -22.01
N VAL A 37 -7.96 -7.87 -21.44
CA VAL A 37 -6.91 -7.11 -22.16
C VAL A 37 -5.67 -7.95 -22.42
N ILE A 38 -5.26 -8.81 -21.47
CA ILE A 38 -3.97 -9.53 -21.56
C ILE A 38 -4.16 -10.94 -22.15
N ALA A 39 -5.16 -11.68 -21.69
CA ALA A 39 -5.44 -13.05 -22.11
C ALA A 39 -5.62 -13.22 -23.63
N PRO A 40 -6.40 -12.36 -24.35
CA PRO A 40 -6.65 -12.54 -25.79
C PRO A 40 -5.48 -12.11 -26.69
N LEU A 41 -4.43 -11.51 -26.14
CA LEU A 41 -3.28 -11.09 -26.93
C LEU A 41 -2.50 -12.30 -27.47
N PRO A 42 -1.75 -12.13 -28.57
CA PRO A 42 -0.80 -13.14 -29.03
C PRO A 42 0.31 -13.38 -27.97
N GLU A 43 0.85 -14.59 -27.93
CA GLU A 43 1.83 -15.02 -26.91
C GLU A 43 3.07 -14.13 -26.85
N ILE A 44 3.58 -13.69 -28.00
CA ILE A 44 4.75 -12.82 -28.11
C ILE A 44 4.52 -11.49 -27.35
N ALA A 45 3.32 -10.90 -27.49
CA ALA A 45 2.98 -9.65 -26.82
C ALA A 45 2.85 -9.84 -25.30
N LYS A 46 2.32 -10.98 -24.84
CA LYS A 46 2.24 -11.32 -23.41
C LYS A 46 3.63 -11.45 -22.79
N ILE A 47 4.56 -12.12 -23.46
CA ILE A 47 5.93 -12.32 -22.97
C ILE A 47 6.68 -10.99 -22.89
N LEU A 48 6.62 -10.18 -23.95
CA LEU A 48 7.26 -8.86 -23.98
C LEU A 48 6.68 -7.92 -22.90
N GLY A 49 5.35 -7.89 -22.76
CA GLY A 49 4.68 -7.11 -21.72
C GLY A 49 5.07 -7.57 -20.31
N GLY A 50 5.19 -8.88 -20.09
CA GLY A 50 5.67 -9.44 -18.82
C GLY A 50 7.09 -9.02 -18.48
N ILE A 51 8.02 -9.10 -19.44
CA ILE A 51 9.42 -8.67 -19.24
C ILE A 51 9.48 -7.17 -18.92
N PHE A 52 8.71 -6.35 -19.63
CA PHE A 52 8.67 -4.90 -19.41
C PHE A 52 8.09 -4.54 -18.04
N LEU A 53 7.01 -5.21 -17.62
CA LEU A 53 6.44 -5.07 -16.27
C LEU A 53 7.46 -5.43 -15.18
N LEU A 54 8.19 -6.52 -15.37
CA LEU A 54 9.21 -6.99 -14.42
C LEU A 54 10.33 -5.95 -14.27
N LEU A 55 10.77 -5.35 -15.39
CA LEU A 55 11.78 -4.30 -15.40
C LEU A 55 11.30 -3.04 -14.68
N ILE A 56 10.07 -2.58 -14.95
CA ILE A 56 9.46 -1.44 -14.25
C ILE A 56 9.30 -1.73 -12.76
N LEU A 57 8.87 -2.93 -12.38
CA LEU A 57 8.74 -3.33 -10.98
C LEU A 57 10.08 -3.25 -10.26
N VAL A 58 11.14 -3.83 -10.84
CA VAL A 58 12.48 -3.79 -10.24
C VAL A 58 12.97 -2.35 -10.10
N LEU A 59 12.94 -1.56 -11.17
CA LEU A 59 13.37 -0.15 -11.12
C LEU A 59 12.52 0.68 -10.15
N GLY A 60 11.21 0.44 -10.14
CA GLY A 60 10.25 1.09 -9.26
C GLY A 60 10.54 0.80 -7.79
N ILE A 61 10.76 -0.47 -7.44
CA ILE A 61 11.13 -0.90 -6.09
C ILE A 61 12.47 -0.28 -5.67
N PHE A 62 13.49 -0.29 -6.53
CA PHE A 62 14.78 0.35 -6.21
C PHE A 62 14.63 1.85 -5.92
N SER A 63 13.86 2.56 -6.75
CA SER A 63 13.59 3.99 -6.56
C SER A 63 12.80 4.25 -5.28
N PHE A 64 11.78 3.41 -5.02
CA PHE A 64 10.96 3.48 -3.81
C PHE A 64 11.79 3.24 -2.56
N VAL A 65 12.57 2.15 -2.51
CA VAL A 65 13.44 1.81 -1.37
C VAL A 65 14.43 2.94 -1.10
N LYS A 66 15.06 3.50 -2.14
CA LYS A 66 15.99 4.62 -2.00
C LYS A 66 15.34 5.85 -1.36
N LYS A 67 14.10 6.18 -1.76
CA LYS A 67 13.35 7.29 -1.15
C LYS A 67 12.89 6.95 0.26
N PHE A 68 12.39 5.73 0.48
CA PHE A 68 11.89 5.27 1.77
C PHE A 68 12.98 5.29 2.86
N ILE A 69 14.20 4.86 2.54
CA ILE A 69 15.34 4.92 3.46
C ILE A 69 15.62 6.38 3.86
N LYS A 70 15.67 7.31 2.89
CA LYS A 70 15.90 8.74 3.17
C LYS A 70 14.82 9.31 4.08
N THR A 71 13.55 9.06 3.79
CA THR A 71 12.43 9.52 4.61
C THR A 71 12.48 8.93 6.01
N SER A 72 12.79 7.64 6.14
CA SER A 72 12.90 6.96 7.43
C SER A 72 13.99 7.54 8.31
N ILE A 73 15.16 7.87 7.73
CA ILE A 73 16.26 8.53 8.45
C ILE A 73 15.82 9.90 8.96
N ILE A 74 15.18 10.72 8.12
CA ILE A 74 14.71 12.06 8.51
C ILE A 74 13.72 11.97 9.69
N ILE A 75 12.75 11.07 9.59
CA ILE A 75 11.78 10.84 10.67
C ILE A 75 12.50 10.39 11.95
N GLY A 76 13.47 9.48 11.84
CA GLY A 76 14.28 9.03 12.98
C GLY A 76 15.02 10.17 13.67
N VAL A 77 15.63 11.07 12.90
CA VAL A 77 16.33 12.26 13.45
C VAL A 77 15.36 13.18 14.18
N ILE A 78 14.18 13.44 13.61
CA ILE A 78 13.15 14.27 14.27
C ILE A 78 12.74 13.65 15.61
N ILE A 79 12.49 12.33 15.63
CA ILE A 79 12.12 11.61 16.86
C ILE A 79 13.22 11.75 17.92
N VAL A 80 14.49 11.57 17.55
CA VAL A 80 15.62 11.72 18.48
C VAL A 80 15.67 13.13 19.07
N ILE A 81 15.52 14.17 18.23
CA ILE A 81 15.52 15.57 18.71
C ILE A 81 14.37 15.80 19.70
N VAL A 82 13.16 15.32 19.39
CA VAL A 82 11.99 15.46 20.26
C VAL A 82 12.21 14.76 21.60
N VAL A 83 12.78 13.54 21.60
CA VAL A 83 13.06 12.79 22.82
C VAL A 83 14.12 13.49 23.67
N VAL A 84 15.21 13.97 23.05
CA VAL A 84 16.28 14.69 23.77
C VAL A 84 15.74 15.97 24.40
N LEU A 85 14.93 16.74 23.68
CA LEU A 85 14.28 17.93 24.22
C LEU A 85 13.32 17.60 25.36
N PHE A 86 12.56 16.52 25.26
CA PHE A 86 11.62 16.10 26.31
C PHE A 86 12.32 15.56 27.57
N VAL A 87 13.49 14.94 27.43
CA VAL A 87 14.23 14.38 28.58
C VAL A 87 15.06 15.44 29.30
N LEU A 88 15.57 16.44 28.58
CA LEU A 88 16.45 17.49 29.13
C LEU A 88 15.71 18.70 29.71
N LEU A 89 14.43 18.90 29.38
CA LEU A 89 13.62 20.07 29.72
C LEU A 89 12.49 19.65 30.66
#